data_AF-A0A2A6NCT5-F1
#
_entry.id   AF-A0A2A6NCT5-F1
#
_cell.length_a   1.000
_cell.length_b   1.000
_cell.length_c   1.000
_cell.angle_alpha   90.00
_cell.angle_beta   90.00
_cell.angle_gamma   90.00
#
_symmetry.space_group_name_H-M   'P 1'
#
loop_
_entity.id
_entity.type
_entity.pdbx_description
1 polymer ?
#
loop_
_entity_poly.entity_id
_entity_poly.type
_entity_poly.pdbx_seq_one_letter_code
_entity_poly.pdbx_strand_id
1 'polypeptide(L)'
;MEDSVQIRCTRCKNIFRDRAKRLQNGYSRQCPSCEIVLFFDEDSHDPNIKQAMRTARRARKQLRESEDASTRKAAAAPRQYSGRSASNARGTEDDGAD
;
A
#
# COMPACT_ATOMS: atom_id res chain seq x y z
N MET A 1 9.00 -5.06 -7.77
CA MET A 1 8.74 -6.51 -7.85
C MET A 1 8.44 -7.14 -6.48
N GLU A 2 8.22 -6.32 -5.44
CA GLU A 2 8.03 -6.77 -4.05
C GLU A 2 6.62 -7.32 -3.75
N ASP A 3 5.62 -6.98 -4.56
CA ASP A 3 4.21 -7.37 -4.32
C ASP A 3 3.88 -8.79 -4.81
N SER A 4 4.86 -9.63 -5.12
CA SER A 4 4.64 -10.92 -5.78
C SER A 4 4.71 -12.11 -4.82
N VAL A 5 3.70 -12.96 -4.87
CA VAL A 5 3.51 -14.13 -4.01
C VAL A 5 3.80 -15.39 -4.79
N GLN A 6 4.54 -16.31 -4.18
CA GLN A 6 4.83 -17.61 -4.75
C GLN A 6 3.64 -18.56 -4.52
N ILE A 7 3.18 -19.19 -5.59
CA ILE A 7 2.03 -20.09 -5.61
C ILE A 7 2.47 -21.44 -6.17
N ARG A 8 2.14 -22.51 -5.47
CA ARG A 8 2.37 -23.88 -5.93
C ARG A 8 1.07 -24.47 -6.47
N CYS A 9 1.09 -24.93 -7.72
CA CYS A 9 -0.05 -25.60 -8.33
C CYS A 9 -0.36 -26.92 -7.60
N THR A 10 -1.63 -27.18 -7.33
CA THR A 10 -2.09 -28.42 -6.68
C THR A 10 -2.00 -29.64 -7.60
N ARG A 11 -2.04 -29.44 -8.93
CA ARG A 11 -1.98 -30.51 -9.94
C ARG A 11 -0.54 -30.83 -10.36
N CYS A 12 0.12 -29.92 -11.07
CA CYS A 12 1.45 -30.16 -11.63
C CYS A 12 2.61 -29.87 -10.67
N LYS A 13 2.32 -29.37 -9.46
CA LYS A 13 3.32 -29.00 -8.43
C LYS A 13 4.29 -27.89 -8.85
N ASN A 14 4.16 -27.36 -10.07
CA ASN A 14 4.96 -26.26 -10.58
C ASN A 14 4.66 -24.98 -9.77
N ILE A 15 5.68 -24.13 -9.67
CA ILE A 15 5.65 -22.92 -8.85
C ILE A 15 5.63 -21.71 -9.77
N PHE A 16 4.68 -20.80 -9.54
CA PHE A 16 4.57 -19.54 -10.28
C PHE A 16 4.35 -18.37 -9.32
N ARG A 17 4.44 -17.14 -9.83
CA ARG A 17 4.21 -15.93 -9.03
C ARG A 17 2.97 -15.19 -9.51
N ASP A 18 2.24 -14.58 -8.57
CA ASP A 18 1.14 -13.67 -8.87
C ASP A 18 1.15 -12.47 -7.90
N ARG A 19 0.41 -11.41 -8.22
CA ARG A 19 0.37 -10.18 -7.43
C ARG A 19 -0.47 -10.37 -6.16
N ALA A 20 0.11 -10.05 -5.00
CA ALA A 20 -0.53 -10.08 -3.68
C ALA A 20 -1.83 -9.25 -3.62
N LYS A 21 -1.90 -8.17 -4.40
CA LYS A 21 -3.09 -7.30 -4.48
C LYS A 21 -4.30 -8.03 -5.08
N ARG A 22 -4.09 -8.96 -6.02
CA ARG A 22 -5.15 -9.73 -6.70
C ARG A 22 -5.54 -11.00 -5.95
N LEU A 23 -4.62 -11.59 -5.19
CA LEU A 23 -4.81 -12.86 -4.48
C LEU A 23 -5.68 -12.69 -3.22
N GLN A 24 -7.00 -12.61 -3.43
CA GLN A 24 -8.04 -12.46 -2.41
C GLN A 24 -9.08 -13.59 -2.51
N ASN A 25 -9.97 -13.74 -1.54
CA ASN A 25 -11.02 -14.77 -1.58
C ASN A 25 -11.87 -14.62 -2.84
N GLY A 26 -12.18 -15.75 -3.47
CA GLY A 26 -12.93 -15.78 -4.73
C GLY A 26 -12.09 -15.47 -5.97
N TYR A 27 -10.80 -15.17 -5.82
CA TYR A 27 -9.91 -15.03 -6.97
C TYR A 27 -9.64 -16.40 -7.60
N SER A 28 -9.69 -16.46 -8.92
CA SER A 28 -9.35 -17.65 -9.68
C SER A 28 -8.28 -17.33 -10.72
N ARG A 29 -7.39 -18.30 -10.95
CA ARG A 29 -6.35 -18.17 -11.97
C ARG A 29 -5.97 -19.52 -12.57
N GLN A 30 -5.74 -19.52 -13.87
CA GLN A 30 -5.22 -20.67 -14.57
C GLN A 30 -3.72 -20.87 -14.27
N CYS A 31 -3.33 -22.11 -13.98
CA CYS A 31 -1.93 -22.48 -13.84
C CYS A 31 -1.23 -22.32 -15.20
N PRO A 32 -0.10 -21.60 -15.29
CA PRO A 32 0.59 -21.37 -16.57
C PRO A 32 1.28 -22.63 -17.14
N SER A 33 1.30 -23.73 -16.41
CA SER A 33 2.04 -24.95 -16.79
C SER A 33 1.15 -26.13 -17.14
N CYS A 34 -0.02 -26.26 -16.53
CA CYS A 34 -0.92 -27.39 -16.76
C CYS A 34 -2.37 -26.95 -16.97
N GLU A 35 -2.58 -25.65 -17.12
CA GLU A 35 -3.83 -25.02 -17.53
C GLU A 35 -5.05 -25.32 -16.65
N ILE A 36 -4.85 -25.90 -15.47
CA ILE A 36 -5.92 -26.07 -14.49
C ILE A 36 -6.28 -24.74 -13.84
N VAL A 37 -7.58 -24.50 -13.64
CA VAL A 37 -8.06 -23.35 -12.87
C VAL A 37 -7.89 -23.63 -11.39
N LEU A 38 -7.19 -22.73 -10.70
CA LEU A 38 -7.05 -22.75 -9.25
C LEU A 38 -7.97 -21.70 -8.65
N PHE A 39 -8.71 -22.10 -7.62
CA PHE A 39 -9.56 -21.20 -6.84
C PHE A 39 -8.83 -20.86 -5.54
N PHE A 40 -8.66 -19.56 -5.29
CA PHE A 40 -8.00 -19.05 -4.10
C PHE A 40 -9.04 -18.63 -3.08
N ASP A 41 -9.12 -19.41 -2.01
CA ASP A 41 -10.02 -19.18 -0.90
C ASP A 41 -9.30 -19.50 0.42
N GLU A 42 -9.63 -18.76 1.48
CA GLU A 42 -9.10 -19.03 2.83
C GLU A 42 -9.66 -20.35 3.39
N ASP A 43 -10.87 -20.72 2.97
CA ASP A 43 -11.54 -21.97 3.38
C ASP A 43 -11.17 -23.18 2.50
N SER A 44 -10.22 -23.02 1.57
CA SER A 44 -9.77 -24.11 0.73
C SER A 44 -9.17 -25.25 1.56
N HIS A 45 -9.44 -26.50 1.17
CA HIS A 45 -8.86 -27.68 1.81
C HIS A 45 -7.35 -27.80 1.54
N ASP A 46 -6.88 -27.25 0.41
CA ASP A 46 -5.50 -27.35 -0.03
C ASP A 46 -4.53 -26.49 0.81
N PRO A 47 -3.49 -27.08 1.42
CA PRO A 47 -2.53 -26.33 2.23
C PRO A 47 -1.71 -25.34 1.40
N ASN A 48 -1.45 -25.65 0.12
CA ASN A 48 -0.72 -24.77 -0.80
C ASN A 48 -1.50 -23.46 -1.07
N ILE A 49 -2.82 -23.56 -1.23
CA ILE A 49 -3.70 -22.41 -1.46
C ILE A 49 -3.78 -21.56 -0.19
N LYS A 50 -4.00 -22.20 0.97
CA LYS A 50 -4.00 -21.51 2.27
C LYS A 50 -2.68 -20.78 2.55
N GLN A 51 -1.55 -21.40 2.25
CA GLN A 51 -0.24 -20.78 2.43
C GLN A 51 -0.06 -19.58 1.50
N ALA A 52 -0.44 -19.70 0.23
CA ALA A 52 -0.41 -18.58 -0.72
C ALA A 52 -1.31 -17.40 -0.29
N MET A 53 -2.51 -17.69 0.21
CA MET A 53 -3.42 -16.67 0.74
C MET A 53 -2.83 -15.95 1.96
N ARG A 54 -2.24 -16.70 2.89
CA ARG A 54 -1.59 -16.15 4.08
C ARG A 54 -0.39 -15.25 3.71
N THR A 55 0.44 -15.67 2.77
CA THR A 55 1.59 -14.88 2.31
C THR A 55 1.14 -13.62 1.56
N ALA A 56 0.08 -13.71 0.74
CA ALA A 56 -0.51 -12.53 0.11
C ALA A 56 -1.07 -11.52 1.12
N ARG A 57 -1.75 -11.99 2.17
CA ARG A 57 -2.24 -11.13 3.25
C ARG A 57 -1.08 -10.42 3.96
N ARG A 58 0.01 -11.14 4.24
CA ARG A 58 1.23 -10.55 4.83
C ARG A 58 1.86 -9.50 3.91
N ALA A 59 1.99 -9.79 2.62
CA ALA A 59 2.53 -8.86 1.64
C ALA A 59 1.66 -7.59 1.54
N ARG A 60 0.31 -7.72 1.50
CA ARG A 60 -0.59 -6.55 1.51
C ARG A 60 -0.44 -5.69 2.76
N LYS A 61 -0.27 -6.31 3.94
CA LYS A 61 -0.02 -5.57 5.20
C LYS A 61 1.29 -4.79 5.14
N GLN A 62 2.36 -5.42 4.67
CA GLN A 62 3.67 -4.79 4.53
C GLN A 62 3.62 -3.63 3.52
N LEU A 63 2.88 -3.76 2.43
CA LEU A 63 2.72 -2.69 1.45
C LEU A 63 2.02 -1.46 2.04
N ARG A 64 0.95 -1.66 2.83
CA ARG A 64 0.30 -0.57 3.55
C ARG A 64 1.26 0.14 4.49
N GLU A 65 2.01 -0.61 5.29
CA GLU A 65 3.01 -0.05 6.22
C GLU A 65 4.12 0.72 5.48
N SER A 66 4.53 0.26 4.30
CA SER A 66 5.56 0.89 3.46
C SER A 66 5.06 2.19 2.82
N GLU A 67 3.80 2.20 2.35
CA GLU A 67 3.14 3.38 1.80
C GLU A 67 2.89 4.44 2.89
N ASP A 68 2.44 4.02 4.08
CA ASP A 68 2.24 4.92 5.23
C ASP A 68 3.56 5.54 5.71
N ALA A 69 4.65 4.76 5.74
CA ALA A 69 5.97 5.26 6.10
C ALA A 69 6.51 6.26 5.06
N SER A 70 6.25 6.03 3.77
CA SER A 70 6.68 6.92 2.68
C SER A 70 5.90 8.24 2.69
N THR A 71 4.60 8.18 2.99
CA THR A 71 3.74 9.38 3.08
C THR A 71 4.09 10.23 4.30
N ARG A 72 4.43 9.61 5.44
CA ARG A 72 4.91 10.34 6.63
C ARG A 72 6.27 11.00 6.41
N LYS A 73 7.16 10.44 5.59
CA LYS A 73 8.42 11.08 5.20
C LYS A 73 8.22 12.27 4.25
N ALA A 74 7.20 12.23 3.39
CA ALA A 74 6.85 13.37 2.52
C ALA A 74 6.20 14.54 3.29
N ALA A 75 5.52 14.27 4.41
CA ALA A 75 4.96 15.30 5.30
C ALA A 75 6.02 16.02 6.16
N ALA A 76 7.26 15.54 6.18
CA ALA A 76 8.38 16.13 6.92
C ALA A 76 9.25 17.08 6.05
N ALA A 77 8.79 17.49 4.87
CA ALA A 77 9.36 18.67 4.22
C ALA A 77 8.87 19.90 5.00
N PRO A 78 9.77 20.70 5.63
CA PRO A 78 9.33 21.92 6.27
C PRO A 78 8.71 22.78 5.19
N ARG A 79 7.42 23.08 5.32
CA ARG A 79 6.81 24.18 4.57
C ARG A 79 7.57 25.42 5.01
N GLN A 80 8.61 25.80 4.27
CA GLN A 80 9.17 27.13 4.32
C GLN A 80 8.07 28.06 3.79
N TYR A 81 7.14 28.40 4.68
CA TYR A 81 6.29 29.56 4.50
C TYR A 81 7.21 30.76 4.63
N SER A 82 7.79 31.13 3.49
CA SER A 82 8.52 32.38 3.30
C SER A 82 7.65 33.51 3.82
N GLY A 83 8.20 34.20 4.83
CA GLY A 83 7.48 35.17 5.63
C GLY A 83 6.78 36.25 4.80
N ARG A 84 5.60 36.61 5.27
CA ARG A 84 5.10 37.98 5.17
C ARG A 84 4.93 38.48 6.60
N SER A 85 6.06 38.88 7.17
CA SER A 85 6.13 39.58 8.44
C SER A 85 5.94 41.08 8.20
N ALA A 86 5.11 41.69 9.04
CA ALA A 86 4.95 43.12 9.30
C ALA A 86 4.35 43.97 8.15
N SER A 87 3.28 44.73 8.39
CA SER A 87 3.31 45.83 9.38
C SER A 87 1.92 46.14 9.94
N ASN A 88 1.80 46.03 11.27
CA ASN A 88 0.80 46.73 12.07
C ASN A 88 1.28 48.17 12.31
N ALA A 89 0.35 49.14 12.34
CA ALA A 89 0.29 50.32 13.20
C ALA A 89 -0.29 51.55 12.46
N ARG A 90 -1.61 51.74 12.52
CA ARG A 90 -2.19 53.09 12.51
C ARG A 90 -2.37 53.49 13.97
N GLY A 91 -1.40 54.26 14.47
CA GLY A 91 -1.50 54.96 15.76
C GLY A 91 -2.37 56.21 15.60
N THR A 92 -3.18 56.44 16.61
CA THR A 92 -4.03 57.60 16.86
C THR A 92 -3.22 58.70 17.58
N GLU A 93 -3.65 59.97 17.42
CA GLU A 93 -3.39 61.15 18.29
C GLU A 93 -1.95 61.73 18.22
N ASP A 94 -1.62 63.03 18.23
CA ASP A 94 -2.25 64.34 18.49
C ASP A 94 -1.18 65.39 18.06
N ASP A 95 -1.55 66.53 17.49
CA ASP A 95 -0.68 67.74 17.50
C ASP A 95 -1.55 68.98 17.24
N GLY A 96 -1.77 69.79 18.28
CA GLY A 96 -2.35 71.12 18.18
C GLY A 96 -1.27 72.19 18.22
N ALA A 97 -1.43 73.26 17.42
CA ALA A 97 -0.93 74.60 17.72
C ALA A 97 -1.48 75.67 16.75
N ASP A 98 -1.85 76.80 17.36
CA ASP A 98 -2.24 78.14 16.86
C ASP A 98 -3.72 78.39 16.48
#